data_AF-A0A7L5AXU0-F1
#
_entry.id   AF-A0A7L5AXU0-F1
#
_cell.length_a   1.000
_cell.length_b   1.000
_cell.length_c   1.000
_cell.angle_alpha   90.00
_cell.angle_beta   90.00
_cell.angle_gamma   90.00
#
_symmetry.space_group_name_H-M   'P 1'
#
loop_
_entity.id
_entity.type
_entity.pdbx_description
1 polymer ?
#
loop_
_entity_poly.entity_id
_entity_poly.type
_entity_poly.pdbx_seq_one_letter_code
_entity_poly.pdbx_strand_id
1 'polypeptide(L)'
;MCQPRAMRYSFATLAVPAAILLTLGVSACQGSAPSGAATPTTAPSATAVSSTTAALPEEALTTPTARTVSAMDIKVGDCLIYGDNSTPATSAATAGASGAPGPATPQATDSTDTAPGGGTGGTVASASLVDCAAPHLYEVFAEGAISADAFPSDELMEQYISDICYDAFQTYVGTSYDDAYSQGRYAITSLRPTQTTWEQGDRTVSCILTSVDGSELTGSARGAGN
;
A
#
# COMPACT_ATOMS: atom_id res chain seq x y z
N MET A 1 -46.83 2.69 24.85
CA MET A 1 -47.66 2.86 23.64
C MET A 1 -46.85 3.66 22.63
N CYS A 2 -46.03 3.00 21.82
CA CYS A 2 -45.25 3.64 20.76
C CYS A 2 -46.05 3.58 19.45
N GLN A 3 -46.39 4.74 18.89
CA GLN A 3 -46.82 4.83 17.49
C GLN A 3 -45.57 5.02 16.60
N PRO A 4 -45.38 4.21 15.55
CA PRO A 4 -44.40 4.52 14.52
C PRO A 4 -44.96 5.62 13.60
N ARG A 5 -44.19 6.69 13.45
CA ARG A 5 -44.45 7.79 12.53
C ARG A 5 -44.14 7.29 11.11
N ALA A 6 -45.17 6.92 10.36
CA ALA A 6 -45.03 6.51 8.96
C ALA A 6 -44.51 7.69 8.12
N MET A 7 -43.25 7.60 7.69
CA MET A 7 -42.64 8.53 6.75
C MET A 7 -43.20 8.22 5.36
N ARG A 8 -44.14 9.06 4.90
CA ARG A 8 -44.73 8.99 3.56
C ARG A 8 -43.70 9.48 2.55
N TYR A 9 -43.00 8.55 1.89
CA TYR A 9 -42.18 8.87 0.72
C TYR A 9 -43.10 9.02 -0.51
N SER A 10 -43.28 10.24 -0.97
CA SER A 10 -43.93 10.54 -2.25
C SER A 10 -42.96 10.17 -3.38
N PHE A 11 -43.13 8.99 -3.96
CA PHE A 11 -42.44 8.60 -5.18
C PHE A 11 -43.12 9.29 -6.37
N ALA A 12 -42.45 10.30 -6.94
CA ALA A 12 -42.83 10.89 -8.21
C ALA A 12 -42.51 9.90 -9.34
N THR A 13 -43.54 9.29 -9.91
CA THR A 13 -43.45 8.41 -11.08
C THR A 13 -43.15 9.23 -12.32
N LEU A 14 -41.89 9.21 -12.80
CA LEU A 14 -41.54 9.68 -14.13
C LEU A 14 -41.65 8.50 -15.11
N ALA A 15 -42.71 8.51 -15.91
CA ALA A 15 -42.88 7.66 -17.07
C ALA A 15 -41.92 8.13 -18.18
N VAL A 16 -40.96 7.28 -18.56
CA VAL A 16 -40.13 7.49 -19.75
C VAL A 16 -40.62 6.53 -20.84
N PRO A 17 -40.97 7.02 -22.05
CA PRO A 17 -41.46 6.17 -23.12
C PRO A 17 -40.32 5.35 -23.73
N ALA A 18 -40.59 4.06 -23.91
CA ALA A 18 -39.78 3.12 -24.65
C ALA A 18 -39.62 3.59 -26.12
N ALA A 19 -38.36 3.68 -26.57
CA ALA A 19 -38.03 3.74 -27.99
C ALA A 19 -37.07 2.58 -28.31
N ILE A 20 -37.62 1.60 -29.03
CA ILE A 20 -36.94 0.42 -29.55
C ILE A 20 -36.20 0.85 -30.82
N LEU A 21 -34.88 0.63 -30.89
CA LEU A 21 -34.14 0.59 -32.14
C LEU A 21 -33.41 -0.75 -32.24
N LEU A 22 -33.98 -1.62 -33.08
CA LEU A 22 -33.37 -2.85 -33.58
C LEU A 22 -32.33 -2.50 -34.65
N THR A 23 -31.06 -2.77 -34.41
CA THR A 23 -30.06 -2.88 -35.47
C THR A 23 -29.52 -4.31 -35.51
N LEU A 24 -29.90 -5.01 -36.56
CA LEU A 24 -29.34 -6.31 -36.95
C LEU A 24 -27.95 -6.08 -37.53
N GLY A 25 -26.92 -6.57 -36.84
CA GLY A 25 -25.55 -6.64 -37.34
C GLY A 25 -25.09 -8.09 -37.42
N VAL A 26 -25.45 -8.78 -38.50
CA VAL A 26 -24.83 -10.06 -38.90
C VAL A 26 -23.44 -9.74 -39.46
N SER A 27 -22.41 -10.28 -38.84
CA SER A 27 -21.11 -10.50 -39.50
C SER A 27 -20.59 -11.86 -39.06
N ALA A 28 -20.78 -12.83 -39.95
CA ALA A 28 -20.16 -14.13 -39.91
C ALA A 28 -18.81 -14.06 -40.62
N CYS A 29 -17.74 -14.46 -39.95
CA CYS A 29 -16.52 -14.95 -40.59
C CYS A 29 -16.14 -16.27 -39.94
N GLN A 30 -16.66 -17.36 -40.51
CA GLN A 30 -16.15 -18.71 -40.32
C GLN A 30 -14.88 -18.86 -41.16
N GLY A 31 -13.78 -19.21 -40.51
CA GLY A 31 -12.57 -19.71 -41.16
C GLY A 31 -12.22 -21.07 -40.56
N SER A 32 -12.50 -22.14 -41.30
CA SER A 32 -12.16 -23.52 -40.93
C SER A 32 -10.87 -23.98 -41.63
N ALA A 33 -10.01 -24.65 -40.85
CA ALA A 33 -9.06 -25.73 -41.22
C ALA A 33 -7.78 -25.33 -42.01
N PRO A 34 -6.68 -26.13 -41.96
CA PRO A 34 -6.62 -27.54 -41.57
C PRO A 34 -5.50 -27.98 -40.60
N SER A 35 -5.73 -29.15 -40.00
CA SER A 35 -4.72 -30.05 -39.45
C SER A 35 -3.72 -30.48 -40.53
N GLY A 36 -2.43 -30.37 -40.23
CA GLY A 36 -1.35 -31.00 -40.97
C GLY A 36 -0.44 -31.74 -40.00
N ALA A 37 -0.48 -33.06 -40.02
CA ALA A 37 0.51 -33.93 -39.41
C ALA A 37 1.47 -34.41 -40.51
N ALA A 38 2.78 -34.24 -40.33
CA ALA A 38 3.83 -35.14 -40.81
C ALA A 38 5.23 -34.64 -40.36
N THR A 39 5.91 -35.46 -39.58
CA THR A 39 7.38 -35.52 -39.39
C THR A 39 8.07 -35.96 -40.69
N PRO A 40 9.35 -35.60 -40.97
CA PRO A 40 10.49 -36.33 -40.38
C PRO A 40 11.79 -35.54 -40.09
N THR A 41 12.58 -36.16 -39.21
CA THR A 41 14.04 -36.10 -38.99
C THR A 41 14.91 -35.48 -40.08
N THR A 42 15.81 -34.57 -39.69
CA THR A 42 17.24 -34.54 -40.10
C THR A 42 18.03 -33.61 -39.17
N ALA A 43 19.00 -34.19 -38.46
CA ALA A 43 20.06 -33.47 -37.76
C ALA A 43 21.16 -33.04 -38.76
N PRO A 44 21.91 -31.97 -38.44
CA PRO A 44 23.35 -32.08 -38.54
C PRO A 44 24.09 -31.64 -37.28
N SER A 45 25.21 -32.32 -37.08
CA SER A 45 26.18 -32.18 -36.02
C SER A 45 26.84 -30.79 -35.93
N ALA A 46 27.11 -30.43 -34.68
CA ALA A 46 28.33 -29.80 -34.16
C ALA A 46 29.00 -28.70 -35.01
N THR A 47 28.92 -27.48 -34.49
CA THR A 47 30.09 -26.59 -34.47
C THR A 47 30.22 -26.05 -33.07
N ALA A 48 31.26 -26.52 -32.38
CA ALA A 48 31.68 -25.98 -31.09
C ALA A 48 32.12 -24.53 -31.29
N VAL A 49 31.37 -23.60 -30.70
CA VAL A 49 31.81 -22.22 -30.53
C VAL A 49 32.36 -22.10 -29.13
N SER A 50 33.63 -21.74 -29.08
CA SER A 50 34.49 -21.67 -27.92
C SER A 50 33.84 -20.98 -26.72
N SER A 51 33.87 -21.68 -25.60
CA SER A 51 33.74 -21.13 -24.27
C SER A 51 34.87 -20.13 -24.02
N THR A 52 34.65 -18.86 -24.37
CA THR A 52 35.36 -17.79 -23.69
C THR A 52 34.63 -17.59 -22.38
N THR A 53 35.20 -18.15 -21.31
CA THR A 53 34.96 -17.72 -19.93
C THR A 53 35.38 -16.25 -19.84
N ALA A 54 34.52 -15.37 -20.33
CA ALA A 54 34.41 -14.05 -19.75
C ALA A 54 33.74 -14.30 -18.41
N ALA A 55 34.47 -14.07 -17.32
CA ALA A 55 33.84 -13.93 -16.02
C ALA A 55 32.67 -12.97 -16.22
N LEU A 56 31.44 -13.47 -16.03
CA LEU A 56 30.28 -12.61 -15.83
C LEU A 56 30.75 -11.58 -14.79
N PRO A 57 30.60 -10.25 -15.05
CA PRO A 57 30.70 -9.32 -13.94
C PRO A 57 29.76 -9.88 -12.89
N GLU A 58 30.29 -10.10 -11.69
CA GLU A 58 29.54 -10.39 -10.49
C GLU A 58 28.30 -9.50 -10.57
N GLU A 59 27.16 -10.07 -10.98
CA GLU A 59 25.88 -9.43 -10.74
C GLU A 59 25.94 -9.24 -9.25
N ALA A 60 26.18 -7.98 -8.88
CA ALA A 60 26.18 -7.55 -7.52
C ALA A 60 24.98 -8.26 -6.90
N LEU A 61 25.24 -9.07 -5.89
CA LEU A 61 24.24 -9.34 -4.87
C LEU A 61 23.85 -7.95 -4.39
N THR A 62 22.90 -7.33 -5.09
CA THR A 62 22.26 -6.10 -4.72
C THR A 62 21.44 -6.51 -3.51
N THR A 63 22.09 -6.56 -2.36
CA THR A 63 21.44 -6.47 -1.07
C THR A 63 20.32 -5.44 -1.26
N PRO A 64 19.04 -5.79 -1.02
CA PRO A 64 17.94 -4.87 -1.26
C PRO A 64 18.27 -3.59 -0.51
N THR A 65 18.68 -2.57 -1.26
CA THR A 65 19.30 -1.39 -0.68
C THR A 65 18.14 -0.54 -0.22
N ALA A 66 17.90 -0.57 1.09
CA ALA A 66 16.97 0.34 1.72
C ALA A 66 17.32 1.76 1.25
N ARG A 67 16.33 2.48 0.71
CA ARG A 67 16.50 3.88 0.30
C ARG A 67 15.67 4.77 1.21
N THR A 68 16.23 5.91 1.62
CA THR A 68 15.47 6.91 2.37
C THR A 68 14.44 7.57 1.46
N VAL A 69 13.19 7.65 1.92
CA VAL A 69 12.08 8.34 1.27
C VAL A 69 11.45 9.33 2.25
N SER A 70 11.00 10.49 1.77
CA SER A 70 10.22 11.43 2.58
C SER A 70 8.89 10.80 2.98
N ALA A 71 8.39 11.12 4.18
CA ALA A 71 7.08 10.65 4.63
C ALA A 71 5.93 11.10 3.71
N MET A 72 6.08 12.23 2.99
CA MET A 72 5.09 12.71 2.02
C MET A 72 5.17 12.02 0.65
N ASP A 73 6.30 11.38 0.37
CA ASP A 73 6.58 10.76 -0.93
C ASP A 73 6.33 9.25 -0.93
N ILE A 74 5.95 8.66 0.21
CA ILE A 74 5.56 7.25 0.28
C ILE A 74 4.31 7.01 -0.57
N LYS A 75 4.22 5.85 -1.22
CA LYS A 75 3.13 5.53 -2.14
C LYS A 75 2.54 4.17 -1.80
N VAL A 76 1.29 3.94 -2.23
CA VAL A 76 0.66 2.61 -2.12
C VAL A 76 1.55 1.51 -2.70
N GLY A 77 1.83 0.49 -1.88
CA GLY A 77 2.74 -0.62 -2.19
C GLY A 77 4.16 -0.44 -1.65
N ASP A 78 4.48 0.71 -1.05
CA ASP A 78 5.78 0.92 -0.41
C ASP A 78 5.88 0.15 0.91
N CYS A 79 6.95 -0.63 1.04
CA CYS A 79 7.27 -1.40 2.24
C CYS A 79 8.43 -0.74 2.98
N LEU A 80 8.22 -0.40 4.26
CA LEU A 80 9.12 0.44 5.02
C LEU A 80 9.66 -0.29 6.25
N ILE A 81 10.96 -0.10 6.47
CA ILE A 81 11.60 -0.30 7.76
C ILE A 81 11.58 1.05 8.49
N TYR A 82 11.54 1.00 9.82
CA TYR A 82 11.52 2.12 10.76
C TYR A 82 12.09 3.44 10.19
N GLY A 83 11.32 4.51 10.29
CA GLY A 83 11.81 5.84 9.95
C GLY A 83 12.86 6.29 10.95
N ASP A 84 14.09 6.48 10.49
CA ASP A 84 15.00 7.32 11.24
C ASP A 84 14.28 8.68 11.37
N ASN A 85 13.98 9.07 12.61
CA ASN A 85 13.56 10.42 12.93
C ASN A 85 14.78 11.22 13.45
N SER A 86 15.99 10.81 13.06
CA SER A 86 17.22 11.18 13.77
C SER A 86 18.49 11.10 12.91
N THR A 87 18.47 11.35 11.61
CA THR A 87 19.68 11.75 10.87
C THR A 87 19.38 12.39 9.50
N PRO A 88 19.73 13.67 9.27
CA PRO A 88 19.80 14.21 7.92
C PRO A 88 20.85 13.47 7.09
N ALA A 89 20.56 13.26 5.81
CA ALA A 89 21.46 12.67 4.83
C ALA A 89 22.84 13.37 4.82
N THR A 90 23.84 12.71 5.40
CA THR A 90 25.24 12.91 5.03
C THR A 90 25.88 11.54 4.94
N SER A 91 26.30 11.18 3.74
CA SER A 91 26.86 9.88 3.42
C SER A 91 28.13 9.55 4.20
N ALA A 92 28.22 8.27 4.54
CA ALA A 92 29.42 7.44 4.73
C ALA A 92 30.16 7.41 6.08
N ALA A 93 30.52 6.16 6.42
CA ALA A 93 31.43 5.64 7.44
C ALA A 93 30.82 5.49 8.85
N THR A 94 30.89 4.34 9.53
CA THR A 94 31.92 3.29 9.48
C THR A 94 31.35 1.99 10.04
N ALA A 95 31.81 0.86 9.52
CA ALA A 95 31.60 -0.45 10.12
C ALA A 95 32.16 -0.49 11.56
N GLY A 96 31.40 -1.15 12.45
CA GLY A 96 31.94 -1.74 13.68
C GLY A 96 31.19 -1.36 14.96
N ALA A 97 30.26 -2.21 15.38
CA ALA A 97 30.22 -2.76 16.73
C ALA A 97 29.04 -3.73 16.87
N SER A 98 29.36 -4.97 17.25
CA SER A 98 28.42 -5.97 17.71
C SER A 98 27.69 -5.47 18.96
N GLY A 99 26.35 -5.42 18.87
CA GLY A 99 25.47 -5.20 20.01
C GLY A 99 24.04 -5.45 19.55
N ALA A 100 23.44 -6.55 19.99
CA ALA A 100 22.04 -6.84 19.71
C ALA A 100 21.16 -5.72 20.29
N PRO A 101 20.28 -5.07 19.52
CA PRO A 101 19.22 -4.27 20.10
C PRO A 101 18.09 -5.23 20.50
N GLY A 102 17.74 -5.23 21.79
CA GLY A 102 16.41 -5.69 22.23
C GLY A 102 15.32 -4.79 21.64
N PRO A 103 14.03 -5.12 21.84
CA PRO A 103 12.94 -4.34 21.26
C PRO A 103 13.01 -2.91 21.82
N ALA A 104 13.46 -1.98 20.97
CA ALA A 104 13.50 -0.57 21.28
C ALA A 104 12.08 -0.03 21.15
N THR A 105 11.48 0.32 22.27
CA THR A 105 10.26 1.10 22.35
C THR A 105 10.45 2.42 21.60
N PRO A 106 9.50 2.87 20.75
CA PRO A 106 9.60 4.16 20.09
C PRO A 106 9.68 5.28 21.12
N GLN A 107 10.80 6.00 21.15
CA GLN A 107 10.89 7.26 21.89
C GLN A 107 10.44 8.36 20.93
N ALA A 108 9.19 8.80 21.08
CA ALA A 108 8.67 9.99 20.42
C ALA A 108 9.59 11.17 20.78
N THR A 109 10.20 11.81 19.79
CA THR A 109 10.89 13.07 20.01
C THR A 109 9.84 14.15 20.21
N ASP A 110 9.91 14.80 21.37
CA ASP A 110 9.16 15.99 21.77
C ASP A 110 9.14 17.04 20.64
N SER A 111 8.10 17.01 19.84
CA SER A 111 7.63 18.15 19.06
C SER A 111 6.20 18.33 19.49
N THR A 112 5.99 19.37 20.30
CA THR A 112 4.71 19.71 20.91
C THR A 112 3.64 19.95 19.84
N ASP A 113 2.92 18.90 19.50
CA ASP A 113 1.56 18.98 18.96
C ASP A 113 0.66 18.12 19.87
N THR A 114 0.69 18.45 21.16
CA THR A 114 -0.16 17.83 22.17
C THR A 114 -1.51 18.53 22.14
N ALA A 115 -2.40 18.07 21.27
CA ALA A 115 -3.83 18.22 21.49
C ALA A 115 -4.29 17.24 22.60
N PRO A 116 -5.18 17.63 23.52
CA PRO A 116 -5.61 16.75 24.62
C PRO A 116 -6.60 15.72 24.08
N GLY A 117 -6.08 14.63 23.53
CA GLY A 117 -6.86 13.59 22.88
C GLY A 117 -6.05 12.33 22.55
N GLY A 118 -5.48 11.68 23.57
CA GLY A 118 -5.30 10.21 23.61
C GLY A 118 -4.64 9.46 22.44
N GLY A 119 -3.83 10.08 21.59
CA GLY A 119 -2.95 9.39 20.64
C GLY A 119 -1.50 9.78 20.90
N THR A 120 -0.60 8.81 21.05
CA THR A 120 0.84 9.08 21.09
C THR A 120 1.31 9.42 19.68
N GLY A 121 0.96 10.62 19.20
CA GLY A 121 1.35 11.12 17.88
C GLY A 121 2.80 11.59 17.90
N GLY A 122 3.58 11.16 16.91
CA GLY A 122 4.92 11.67 16.64
C GLY A 122 5.02 12.08 15.17
N THR A 123 5.83 13.09 14.87
CA THR A 123 6.10 13.50 13.50
C THR A 123 7.14 12.57 12.87
N VAL A 124 6.89 12.12 11.64
CA VAL A 124 7.83 11.32 10.86
C VAL A 124 8.26 12.14 9.64
N ALA A 125 9.57 12.39 9.50
CA ALA A 125 10.11 13.13 8.37
C ALA A 125 10.43 12.22 7.17
N SER A 126 10.95 11.02 7.45
CA SER A 126 11.40 10.07 6.43
C SER A 126 11.30 8.63 6.90
N ALA A 127 11.31 7.70 5.94
CA ALA A 127 11.30 6.27 6.16
C ALA A 127 12.34 5.55 5.28
N SER A 128 12.71 4.33 5.66
CA SER A 128 13.58 3.48 4.85
C SER A 128 12.74 2.54 4.00
N LEU A 129 12.63 2.81 2.70
CA LEU A 129 11.93 1.97 1.74
C LEU A 129 12.76 0.75 1.35
N VAL A 130 12.16 -0.42 1.42
CA VAL A 130 12.73 -1.71 1.00
C VAL A 130 11.82 -2.43 0.01
N ASP A 131 12.36 -3.46 -0.64
CA ASP A 131 11.53 -4.41 -1.40
C ASP A 131 10.61 -5.16 -0.44
N CYS A 132 9.32 -5.29 -0.77
CA CYS A 132 8.36 -5.97 0.10
C CYS A 132 8.68 -7.45 0.35
N ALA A 133 9.46 -8.11 -0.51
CA ALA A 133 9.95 -9.47 -0.26
C ALA A 133 11.02 -9.52 0.84
N ALA A 134 11.64 -8.38 1.18
CA ALA A 134 12.49 -8.26 2.36
C ALA A 134 11.64 -8.04 3.64
N PRO A 135 12.17 -8.41 4.82
CA PRO A 135 11.52 -8.08 6.08
C PRO A 135 11.28 -6.58 6.23
N HIS A 136 10.06 -6.19 6.62
CA HIS A 136 9.66 -4.81 6.83
C HIS A 136 8.57 -4.72 7.90
N LEU A 137 8.35 -3.53 8.46
CA LEU A 137 7.38 -3.34 9.56
C LEU A 137 6.06 -2.72 9.07
N TYR A 138 6.13 -1.97 7.98
CA TYR A 138 5.04 -1.13 7.51
C TYR A 138 4.83 -1.35 6.02
N GLU A 139 3.58 -1.42 5.57
CA GLU A 139 3.23 -1.39 4.15
C GLU A 139 2.14 -0.36 3.91
N VAL A 140 2.37 0.56 2.98
CA VAL A 140 1.35 1.55 2.60
C VAL A 140 0.32 0.85 1.71
N PHE A 141 -0.93 0.79 2.15
CA PHE A 141 -1.97 0.08 1.40
C PHE A 141 -2.99 1.02 0.74
N ALA A 142 -3.09 2.27 1.20
CA ALA A 142 -3.96 3.27 0.62
C ALA A 142 -3.45 4.70 0.87
N GLU A 143 -3.82 5.62 -0.01
CA GLU A 143 -3.67 7.06 0.17
C GLU A 143 -5.02 7.73 -0.14
N GLY A 144 -5.40 8.73 0.64
CA GLY A 144 -6.63 9.51 0.41
C GLY A 144 -6.44 10.98 0.78
N ALA A 145 -7.14 11.86 0.07
CA ALA A 145 -7.06 13.30 0.32
C ALA A 145 -8.21 13.77 1.22
N ILE A 146 -7.89 14.61 2.20
CA ILE A 146 -8.87 15.32 3.04
C ILE A 146 -9.41 16.51 2.25
N SER A 147 -10.73 16.59 2.13
CA SER A 147 -11.43 17.63 1.35
C SER A 147 -11.79 18.89 2.16
N ALA A 148 -11.40 18.95 3.43
CA ALA A 148 -11.65 20.11 4.29
C ALA A 148 -10.83 21.34 3.84
N ASP A 149 -11.43 22.52 3.96
CA ASP A 149 -10.76 23.80 3.65
C ASP A 149 -9.75 24.22 4.74
N ALA A 150 -10.06 23.89 5.99
CA ALA A 150 -9.25 24.20 7.17
C ALA A 150 -8.74 22.91 7.83
N PHE A 151 -7.65 23.01 8.60
CA PHE A 151 -7.12 21.88 9.34
C PHE A 151 -8.20 21.30 10.27
N PRO A 152 -8.56 20.00 10.13
CA PRO A 152 -9.61 19.39 10.93
C PRO A 152 -9.31 19.39 12.44
N SER A 153 -10.35 19.34 13.26
CA SER A 153 -10.19 18.90 14.66
C SER A 153 -9.75 17.45 14.70
N ASP A 154 -9.16 17.01 15.82
CA ASP A 154 -8.72 15.61 15.95
C ASP A 154 -9.86 14.61 15.71
N GLU A 155 -11.04 14.87 16.26
CA GLU A 155 -12.21 13.99 16.07
C GLU A 155 -12.61 13.87 14.59
N LEU A 156 -12.56 14.97 13.83
CA LEU A 156 -12.88 14.95 12.41
C LEU A 156 -11.73 14.33 11.59
N MET A 157 -10.48 14.52 12.02
CA MET A 157 -9.31 13.89 11.41
C MET A 157 -9.40 12.36 11.52
N GLU A 158 -9.76 11.83 12.69
CA GLU A 158 -9.95 10.39 12.90
C GLU A 158 -11.11 9.84 12.05
N GLN A 159 -12.18 10.61 11.85
CA GLN A 159 -13.25 10.23 10.91
C GLN A 159 -12.74 10.12 9.47
N TYR A 160 -11.97 11.09 8.99
CA TYR A 160 -11.36 11.01 7.66
C TYR A 160 -10.43 9.79 7.52
N ILE A 161 -9.59 9.51 8.53
CA ILE A 161 -8.73 8.33 8.53
C ILE A 161 -9.57 7.06 8.46
N SER A 162 -10.62 6.96 9.28
CA SER A 162 -11.51 5.80 9.29
C SER A 162 -12.13 5.57 7.91
N ASP A 163 -12.72 6.61 7.32
CA ASP A 163 -13.40 6.53 6.03
C ASP A 163 -12.43 6.18 4.89
N ILE A 164 -11.21 6.72 4.92
CA ILE A 164 -10.21 6.48 3.88
C ILE A 164 -9.60 5.07 4.00
N CYS A 165 -9.28 4.63 5.22
CA CYS A 165 -8.44 3.45 5.42
C CYS A 165 -9.22 2.13 5.50
N TYR A 166 -10.39 2.09 6.15
CA TYR A 166 -11.01 0.80 6.49
C TYR A 166 -11.59 0.08 5.26
N ASP A 167 -12.28 0.81 4.37
CA ASP A 167 -12.80 0.25 3.12
C ASP A 167 -11.68 -0.12 2.14
N ALA A 168 -10.62 0.70 2.10
CA ALA A 168 -9.47 0.47 1.24
C ALA A 168 -8.66 -0.77 1.65
N PHE A 169 -8.63 -1.09 2.95
CA PHE A 169 -7.93 -2.27 3.47
C PHE A 169 -8.43 -3.56 2.83
N GLN A 170 -9.76 -3.76 2.83
CA GLN A 170 -10.34 -4.99 2.27
C GLN A 170 -10.05 -5.12 0.77
N THR A 171 -10.10 -4.00 0.05
CA THR A 171 -9.77 -3.95 -1.38
C THR A 171 -8.31 -4.33 -1.63
N TYR A 172 -7.40 -3.93 -0.75
CA TYR A 172 -5.96 -4.19 -0.88
C TYR A 172 -5.58 -5.62 -0.47
N VAL A 173 -6.00 -6.06 0.72
CA VAL A 173 -5.58 -7.33 1.33
C VAL A 173 -6.44 -8.49 0.83
N GLY A 174 -7.70 -8.26 0.53
CA GLY A 174 -8.67 -9.30 0.15
C GLY A 174 -9.47 -9.88 1.31
N THR A 175 -9.31 -9.38 2.53
CA THR A 175 -10.13 -9.74 3.70
C THR A 175 -10.49 -8.48 4.49
N SER A 176 -11.59 -8.53 5.27
CA SER A 176 -12.00 -7.38 6.09
C SER A 176 -10.94 -7.07 7.16
N TYR A 177 -10.87 -5.81 7.59
CA TYR A 177 -9.97 -5.43 8.68
C TYR A 177 -10.32 -6.16 9.98
N ASP A 178 -11.60 -6.27 10.32
CA ASP A 178 -12.07 -6.96 11.53
C ASP A 178 -11.63 -8.44 11.56
N ASP A 179 -11.72 -9.13 10.42
CA ASP A 179 -11.26 -10.52 10.31
C ASP A 179 -9.73 -10.61 10.43
N ALA A 180 -8.98 -9.74 9.75
CA ALA A 180 -7.53 -9.72 9.83
C ALA A 180 -7.02 -9.41 11.25
N TYR A 181 -7.66 -8.46 11.93
CA TYR A 181 -7.31 -8.04 13.28
C TYR A 181 -7.67 -9.11 14.32
N SER A 182 -8.87 -9.70 14.24
CA SER A 182 -9.29 -10.78 15.14
C SER A 182 -8.46 -12.06 15.01
N GLN A 183 -7.86 -12.29 13.84
CA GLN A 183 -6.89 -13.37 13.61
C GLN A 183 -5.47 -13.02 14.10
N GLY A 184 -5.24 -11.81 14.62
CA GLY A 184 -3.93 -11.36 15.07
C GLY A 184 -2.92 -11.12 13.94
N ARG A 185 -3.39 -10.90 12.69
CA ARG A 185 -2.51 -10.78 11.51
C ARG A 185 -2.07 -9.35 11.24
N TYR A 186 -3.02 -8.43 11.13
CA TYR A 186 -2.74 -7.06 10.71
C TYR A 186 -3.42 -6.00 11.58
N ALA A 187 -2.73 -4.90 11.82
CA ALA A 187 -3.25 -3.67 12.39
C ALA A 187 -3.12 -2.52 11.37
N ILE A 188 -3.94 -1.48 11.52
CA ILE A 188 -3.86 -0.27 10.70
C ILE A 188 -3.29 0.86 11.56
N THR A 189 -2.36 1.61 10.97
CA THR A 189 -1.90 2.91 11.44
C THR A 189 -1.94 3.89 10.27
N SER A 190 -1.68 5.18 10.51
CA SER A 190 -1.76 6.20 9.47
C SER A 190 -0.73 7.30 9.65
N LEU A 191 -0.22 7.83 8.54
CA LEU A 191 0.32 9.18 8.50
C LEU A 191 -0.76 10.14 8.04
N ARG A 192 -0.84 11.29 8.69
CA ARG A 192 -1.79 12.35 8.40
C ARG A 192 -1.09 13.70 8.39
N PRO A 193 -1.68 14.72 7.77
CA PRO A 193 -1.11 16.05 7.82
C PRO A 193 -1.02 16.57 9.26
N THR A 194 0.02 17.36 9.52
CA THR A 194 0.13 18.22 10.71
C THR A 194 -0.37 19.62 10.34
N GLN A 195 -0.58 20.50 11.32
CA GLN A 195 -0.88 21.91 11.04
C GLN A 195 0.17 22.54 10.11
N THR A 196 1.45 22.26 10.37
CA THR A 196 2.58 22.78 9.60
C THR A 196 2.61 22.27 8.16
N THR A 197 2.34 20.98 7.93
CA THR A 197 2.34 20.43 6.56
C THR A 197 1.06 20.81 5.82
N TRP A 198 -0.06 20.97 6.54
CA TRP A 198 -1.31 21.48 5.98
C TRP A 198 -1.17 22.89 5.41
N GLU A 199 -0.46 23.79 6.09
CA GLU A 199 -0.15 25.13 5.58
C GLU A 199 0.70 25.10 4.31
N GLN A 200 1.45 24.02 4.09
CA GLN A 200 2.25 23.77 2.89
C GLN A 200 1.45 23.05 1.78
N GLY A 201 0.17 22.75 2.02
CA GLY A 201 -0.72 22.11 1.04
C GLY A 201 -0.84 20.60 1.19
N ASP A 202 -0.25 19.98 2.21
CA ASP A 202 -0.43 18.56 2.49
C ASP A 202 -1.88 18.28 2.93
N ARG A 203 -2.55 17.40 2.20
CA ARG A 203 -3.93 16.97 2.46
C ARG A 203 -4.02 15.45 2.53
N THR A 204 -2.90 14.74 2.54
CA THR A 204 -2.88 13.30 2.29
C THR A 204 -2.87 12.52 3.60
N VAL A 205 -3.80 11.58 3.72
CA VAL A 205 -3.74 10.48 4.67
C VAL A 205 -3.10 9.29 3.96
N SER A 206 -2.01 8.75 4.52
CA SER A 206 -1.41 7.50 4.08
C SER A 206 -1.77 6.40 5.07
N CYS A 207 -2.50 5.39 4.63
CA CYS A 207 -2.92 4.25 5.43
C CYS A 207 -1.87 3.15 5.37
N ILE A 208 -1.44 2.70 6.54
CA ILE A 208 -0.29 1.82 6.71
C ILE A 208 -0.72 0.58 7.48
N LEU A 209 -0.31 -0.58 6.99
CA LEU A 209 -0.54 -1.87 7.60
C LEU A 209 0.71 -2.32 8.37
N THR A 210 0.51 -2.88 9.55
CA THR A 210 1.55 -3.50 10.38
C THR A 210 1.11 -4.89 10.86
N SER A 211 2.01 -5.70 11.41
CA SER A 211 1.60 -6.85 12.23
C SER A 211 0.96 -6.40 13.55
N VAL A 212 0.02 -7.17 14.09
CA VAL A 212 -0.66 -6.85 15.36
C VAL A 212 0.27 -6.99 16.56
N ASP A 213 1.22 -7.92 16.48
CA ASP A 213 2.23 -8.19 17.51
C ASP A 213 3.51 -7.36 17.34
N GLY A 214 3.58 -6.53 16.30
CA GLY A 214 4.74 -5.72 15.95
C GLY A 214 5.90 -6.49 15.31
N SER A 215 5.69 -7.76 14.93
CA SER A 215 6.70 -8.52 14.18
C SER A 215 6.91 -7.96 12.77
N GLU A 216 8.06 -8.28 12.18
CA GLU A 216 8.30 -8.00 10.76
C GLU A 216 7.37 -8.84 9.87
N LEU A 217 6.92 -8.22 8.79
CA LEU A 217 6.22 -8.82 7.68
C LEU A 217 7.25 -9.25 6.62
N THR A 218 6.96 -10.31 5.89
CA THR A 218 7.72 -10.72 4.70
C THR A 218 6.76 -10.95 3.55
N GLY A 219 7.01 -10.29 2.41
CA GLY A 219 6.08 -10.22 1.30
C GLY A 219 5.04 -9.12 1.48
N SER A 220 4.46 -8.68 0.37
CA SER A 220 3.35 -7.71 0.40
C SER A 220 2.07 -8.36 0.92
N ALA A 221 1.30 -7.62 1.71
CA ALA A 221 -0.03 -7.97 2.16
C ALA A 221 -1.09 -7.90 1.05
N ARG A 222 -0.75 -7.36 -0.13
CA ARG A 222 -1.66 -7.28 -1.28
C ARG A 222 -2.18 -8.66 -1.66
N GLY A 223 -3.49 -8.85 -1.55
CA GLY A 223 -4.14 -10.11 -1.87
C GLY A 223 -3.82 -11.27 -0.91
N ALA A 224 -3.14 -11.03 0.21
CA ALA A 224 -2.76 -12.05 1.19
C ALA A 224 -3.94 -12.60 2.03
N GLY A 225 -5.14 -12.05 1.86
CA GLY A 225 -6.37 -12.46 2.52
C GLY A 225 -7.16 -13.56 1.79
N ASN A 226 -6.70 -14.03 0.62
CA ASN A 226 -7.39 -15.02 -0.21
C ASN A 226 -6.86 -16.45 -0.02
#